data_AF-A0A2V5UC62-F1
#
_entry.id   AF-A0A2V5UC62-F1
#
_cell.length_a   1.000
_cell.length_b   1.000
_cell.length_c   1.000
_cell.angle_alpha   90.00
_cell.angle_beta   90.00
_cell.angle_gamma   90.00
#
_symmetry.space_group_name_H-M   'P 1'
#
loop_
_entity.id
_entity.type
_entity.pdbx_description
1 polymer ?
#
loop_
_entity_poly.entity_id
_entity_poly.type
_entity_poly.pdbx_seq_one_letter_code
_entity_poly.pdbx_strand_id
1 'polypeptide(L)'
;MIPDDQGVTEEWILRVDGREYGPANIETLREWKAEGRVLPANEARRADAELWSLAAEIPGLFNIEALPTVSVPRLIHSTSSGQAPSPLRPRGFGEILTGTSRIYATGFLQFFSLTLLVILPSVCAQLTAMWMQTGRASDADPRVLAAGGFAFLMFIFSMAMWPVYVAGIQIITTEIAAGRRIGFFAALNDAVRFWPRIAALCIFVYGVFFLLIVFAFLIAAMIVGGASSVFVILLALALLGVQVWMFGRFFVNVLFWQQFAVLENAGVIDSLRESRHLARSGSELSWFQRPLWRGVFIASLWLAFVLAIALVSEWTTLQHSLNELMTTQDPQTLLQKLTEAQQAHGFDVLSFALGIVQKILQPLVGIAFVLLYFGSRKER
;
A
#
# COMPACT_ATOMS: atom_id res chain seq x y z
N MET A 1 25.55 -51.58 -47.01
CA MET A 1 24.11 -51.35 -47.19
C MET A 1 23.65 -50.67 -45.92
N ILE A 2 23.23 -49.41 -46.05
CA ILE A 2 23.00 -48.44 -44.97
C ILE A 2 21.79 -48.90 -44.15
N PRO A 3 21.82 -48.88 -42.80
CA PRO A 3 20.62 -49.13 -42.02
C PRO A 3 19.66 -47.95 -42.20
N ASP A 4 18.42 -48.24 -42.56
CA ASP A 4 17.29 -47.30 -42.52
C ASP A 4 17.17 -46.73 -41.10
N ASP A 5 17.68 -45.53 -40.90
CA ASP A 5 17.41 -44.71 -39.73
C ASP A 5 15.99 -44.16 -39.90
N GLN A 6 14.98 -44.98 -39.59
CA GLN A 6 13.63 -44.49 -39.35
C GLN A 6 13.66 -43.67 -38.06
N GLY A 7 14.21 -42.47 -38.16
CA GLY A 7 14.15 -41.45 -37.14
C GLY A 7 12.69 -41.16 -36.87
N VAL A 8 12.19 -41.63 -35.73
CA VAL A 8 10.94 -41.19 -35.12
C VAL A 8 11.05 -39.68 -35.03
N THR A 9 10.46 -38.98 -36.00
CA THR A 9 10.53 -37.52 -36.08
C THR A 9 9.63 -37.04 -34.96
N GLU A 10 10.22 -36.49 -33.91
CA GLU A 10 9.47 -35.98 -32.77
C GLU A 10 8.55 -34.86 -33.26
N GLU A 11 7.26 -35.18 -33.41
CA GLU A 11 6.23 -34.24 -33.82
C GLU A 11 5.64 -33.52 -32.60
N TRP A 12 5.42 -32.22 -32.75
CA TRP A 12 4.97 -31.33 -31.69
C TRP A 12 3.68 -30.60 -32.09
N ILE A 13 2.82 -30.36 -31.10
CA ILE A 13 1.60 -29.57 -31.21
C ILE A 13 1.79 -28.34 -30.34
N LEU A 14 1.62 -27.14 -30.90
CA LEU A 14 1.68 -25.88 -30.18
C LEU A 14 0.28 -25.33 -29.94
N ARG A 15 0.11 -24.64 -28.81
CA ARG A 15 -1.06 -23.82 -28.54
C ARG A 15 -0.67 -22.36 -28.47
N VAL A 16 -1.30 -21.57 -29.34
CA VAL A 16 -1.13 -20.12 -29.43
C VAL A 16 -2.52 -19.49 -29.33
N ASP A 17 -2.73 -18.62 -28.32
CA ASP A 17 -4.02 -17.97 -28.05
C ASP A 17 -5.22 -18.93 -28.00
N GLY A 18 -5.01 -20.13 -27.44
CA GLY A 18 -6.06 -21.15 -27.29
C GLY A 18 -6.38 -21.95 -28.55
N ARG A 19 -5.64 -21.75 -29.66
CA ARG A 19 -5.72 -22.57 -30.87
C ARG A 19 -4.54 -23.52 -30.98
N GLU A 20 -4.82 -24.77 -31.32
CA GLU A 20 -3.81 -25.81 -31.50
C GLU A 20 -3.31 -25.83 -32.95
N TYR A 21 -2.00 -25.88 -33.12
CA TYR A 21 -1.29 -25.88 -34.39
C TYR A 21 -0.30 -27.04 -34.39
N GLY A 22 -0.42 -27.95 -35.37
CA GLY A 22 0.42 -29.13 -35.49
C GLY A 22 -0.37 -30.33 -36.04
N PRO A 23 0.25 -31.53 -36.09
CA PRO A 23 1.62 -31.84 -35.68
C PRO A 23 2.69 -31.25 -36.61
N ALA A 24 3.83 -30.80 -36.07
CA ALA A 24 4.95 -30.24 -36.81
C ALA A 24 6.30 -30.75 -36.25
N ASN A 25 7.29 -30.99 -37.12
CA ASN A 25 8.64 -31.41 -36.73
C ASN A 25 9.50 -30.22 -36.23
N ILE A 26 10.65 -30.52 -35.64
CA ILE A 26 11.55 -29.51 -35.07
C ILE A 26 12.07 -28.51 -36.11
N GLU A 27 12.26 -28.93 -37.36
CA GLU A 27 12.64 -28.06 -38.47
C GLU A 27 11.55 -27.02 -38.78
N THR A 28 10.29 -27.46 -38.89
CA THR A 28 9.13 -26.59 -39.11
C THR A 28 8.93 -25.61 -37.95
N LEU A 29 9.16 -26.06 -36.71
CA LEU A 29 9.10 -25.16 -35.55
C LEU A 29 10.18 -24.09 -35.57
N ARG A 30 11.36 -24.41 -36.12
CA ARG A 30 12.45 -23.44 -36.28
C ARG A 30 12.09 -22.37 -37.33
N GLU A 31 11.40 -22.75 -38.39
CA GLU A 31 10.86 -21.81 -39.37
C GLU A 31 9.81 -20.90 -38.74
N TRP A 32 8.83 -21.45 -38.00
CA TRP A 32 7.81 -20.63 -37.33
C TRP A 32 8.38 -19.74 -36.22
N LYS A 33 9.48 -20.15 -35.59
CA LYS A 33 10.27 -19.29 -34.69
C LYS A 33 10.91 -18.13 -35.47
N ALA A 34 11.51 -18.39 -36.63
CA ALA A 34 12.11 -17.35 -37.47
C ALA A 34 11.06 -16.34 -37.97
N GLU A 35 9.83 -16.79 -38.20
CA GLU A 35 8.67 -15.96 -38.55
C GLU A 35 8.05 -15.22 -37.34
N GLY A 36 8.53 -15.47 -36.11
CA GLY A 36 7.99 -14.87 -34.89
C GLY A 36 6.63 -15.42 -34.43
N ARG A 37 6.17 -16.52 -35.01
CA ARG A 37 4.89 -17.18 -34.68
C ARG A 37 5.00 -18.11 -33.48
N VAL A 38 6.22 -18.58 -33.17
CA VAL A 38 6.51 -19.41 -32.01
C VAL A 38 7.37 -18.64 -31.02
N LEU A 39 6.78 -18.32 -29.87
CA LEU A 39 7.46 -17.69 -28.75
C LEU A 39 7.91 -18.74 -27.72
N PRO A 40 9.00 -18.50 -26.96
CA PRO A 40 9.44 -19.40 -25.90
C PRO A 40 8.34 -19.74 -24.87
N ALA A 41 7.40 -18.82 -24.66
CA ALA A 41 6.31 -18.94 -23.70
C ALA A 41 5.07 -19.69 -24.23
N ASN A 42 5.03 -20.06 -25.52
CA ASN A 42 3.89 -20.79 -26.08
C ASN A 42 3.84 -22.19 -25.48
N GLU A 43 2.63 -22.71 -25.23
CA GLU A 43 2.47 -24.10 -24.79
C GLU A 43 2.77 -25.01 -25.99
N ALA A 44 3.51 -26.08 -25.73
CA ALA A 44 3.84 -27.12 -26.69
C ALA A 44 3.70 -28.48 -26.01
N ARG A 45 3.26 -29.48 -26.76
CA ARG A 45 3.31 -30.87 -26.31
C ARG A 45 3.82 -31.75 -27.44
N ARG A 46 4.44 -32.88 -27.10
CA ARG A 46 4.73 -33.91 -28.10
C ARG A 46 3.42 -34.56 -28.54
N ALA A 47 3.33 -34.97 -29.80
CA ALA A 47 2.13 -35.61 -30.34
C ALA A 47 1.77 -36.92 -29.61
N ASP A 48 2.77 -37.59 -29.05
CA ASP A 48 2.65 -38.82 -28.24
C ASP A 48 2.42 -38.57 -26.74
N ALA A 49 2.43 -37.31 -26.28
CA ALA A 49 2.28 -36.94 -24.88
C ALA A 49 1.04 -36.08 -24.64
N GLU A 50 0.37 -36.29 -23.51
CA GLU A 50 -0.78 -35.47 -23.09
C GLU A 50 -0.37 -34.22 -22.29
N LEU A 51 0.88 -34.17 -21.83
CA LEU A 51 1.37 -33.09 -20.98
C LEU A 51 1.85 -31.90 -21.82
N TRP A 52 1.28 -30.73 -21.54
CA TRP A 52 1.73 -29.46 -22.12
C TRP A 52 2.95 -28.92 -21.35
N SER A 53 3.99 -28.59 -22.08
CA SER A 53 5.21 -27.93 -21.63
C SER A 53 5.41 -26.60 -22.38
N LEU A 54 6.48 -25.86 -22.11
CA LEU A 54 6.79 -24.63 -22.84
C LEU A 54 7.59 -24.93 -24.12
N ALA A 55 7.36 -24.16 -25.18
CA ALA A 55 8.16 -24.24 -26.41
C ALA A 55 9.66 -23.99 -26.15
N ALA A 56 9.99 -23.22 -25.11
CA ALA A 56 11.36 -23.02 -24.63
C ALA A 56 12.07 -24.31 -24.16
N GLU A 57 11.30 -25.30 -23.73
CA GLU A 57 11.81 -26.57 -23.20
C GLU A 57 12.04 -27.62 -24.30
N ILE A 58 11.63 -27.33 -25.54
CA ILE A 58 11.86 -28.22 -26.69
C ILE A 58 13.37 -28.24 -27.01
N PRO A 59 14.03 -29.41 -26.88
CA PRO A 59 15.46 -29.53 -27.16
C PRO A 59 15.79 -29.07 -28.59
N GLY A 60 16.73 -28.13 -28.74
CA GLY A 60 17.21 -27.67 -30.04
C GLY A 60 16.34 -26.61 -30.74
N LEU A 61 15.23 -26.14 -30.14
CA LEU A 61 14.43 -25.03 -30.68
C LEU A 61 14.95 -23.66 -30.22
N PHE A 62 15.39 -23.54 -28.97
CA PHE A 62 15.98 -22.31 -28.40
C PHE A 62 17.37 -22.61 -27.83
N ASN A 63 18.40 -21.93 -28.34
CA ASN A 63 19.76 -22.03 -27.79
C ASN A 63 19.78 -21.33 -26.42
N ILE A 64 20.08 -22.09 -25.37
CA ILE A 64 20.31 -21.54 -24.03
C ILE A 64 21.73 -20.96 -24.02
N GLU A 65 21.92 -19.81 -24.66
CA GLU A 65 23.08 -18.96 -24.49
C GLU A 65 22.60 -17.69 -23.79
N ALA A 66 23.13 -17.47 -22.58
CA ALA A 66 22.69 -16.46 -21.65
C ALA A 66 22.74 -15.05 -22.24
N LEU A 67 21.58 -14.42 -22.43
CA LEU A 67 21.39 -12.97 -22.53
C LEU A 67 19.95 -12.59 -22.12
N PRO A 68 19.75 -11.34 -21.68
CA PRO A 68 19.27 -10.97 -20.36
C PRO A 68 17.81 -11.38 -20.15
N THR A 69 17.56 -12.10 -19.07
CA THR A 69 16.22 -12.30 -18.55
C THR A 69 15.60 -10.94 -18.24
N VAL A 70 14.68 -10.48 -19.10
CA VAL A 70 13.56 -9.65 -18.67
C VAL A 70 12.72 -10.54 -17.77
N SER A 71 13.18 -10.69 -16.53
CA SER A 71 12.52 -11.46 -15.50
C SER A 71 11.28 -10.69 -15.08
N VAL A 72 10.15 -10.98 -15.70
CA VAL A 72 8.85 -10.83 -15.06
C VAL A 72 8.84 -11.89 -13.95
N PRO A 73 8.88 -11.55 -12.65
CA PRO A 73 8.99 -12.57 -11.61
C PRO A 73 7.63 -13.25 -11.41
N ARG A 74 7.38 -14.32 -12.15
CA ARG A 74 6.40 -15.35 -11.79
C ARG A 74 7.16 -16.41 -10.99
N LEU A 75 7.08 -16.31 -9.66
CA LEU A 75 7.47 -17.40 -8.77
C LEU A 75 6.64 -18.65 -9.14
N ILE A 76 7.28 -19.77 -9.44
CA ILE A 76 7.03 -21.11 -8.88
C ILE A 76 8.04 -22.14 -9.46
N HIS A 77 8.67 -22.86 -8.54
CA HIS A 77 9.40 -24.14 -8.61
C HIS A 77 10.46 -24.42 -9.69
N SER A 78 11.71 -24.56 -9.23
CA SER A 78 12.61 -25.62 -9.69
C SER A 78 13.42 -26.17 -8.53
N THR A 79 13.20 -27.45 -8.23
CA THR A 79 13.99 -28.29 -7.33
C THR A 79 15.28 -28.73 -8.01
N SER A 80 16.42 -28.45 -7.39
CA SER A 80 17.68 -29.17 -7.61
C SER A 80 18.39 -29.32 -6.26
N SER A 81 18.82 -30.55 -6.01
CA SER A 81 19.21 -31.14 -4.74
C SER A 81 20.43 -30.48 -4.09
N GLY A 82 20.35 -30.19 -2.78
CA GLY A 82 21.54 -29.83 -2.00
C GLY A 82 21.38 -29.02 -0.71
N GLN A 83 20.18 -28.84 -0.15
CA GLN A 83 19.96 -28.54 1.29
C GLN A 83 18.45 -28.52 1.51
N ALA A 84 17.88 -29.45 2.29
CA ALA A 84 16.46 -29.36 2.64
C ALA A 84 16.22 -28.07 3.46
N PRO A 85 15.41 -27.10 2.99
CA PRO A 85 14.91 -26.08 3.87
C PRO A 85 13.85 -26.75 4.73
N SER A 86 14.06 -26.73 6.05
CA SER A 86 13.07 -27.15 7.04
C SER A 86 11.67 -26.65 6.65
N PRO A 87 10.59 -27.43 6.88
CA PRO A 87 9.24 -26.96 6.63
C PRO A 87 9.04 -25.64 7.39
N LEU A 88 8.96 -24.54 6.65
CA LEU A 88 8.91 -23.20 7.21
C LEU A 88 7.62 -23.06 8.02
N ARG A 89 7.82 -23.00 9.33
CA ARG A 89 6.85 -22.69 10.37
C ARG A 89 5.97 -21.50 9.95
N PRO A 90 4.67 -21.46 10.32
CA PRO A 90 3.83 -20.29 10.10
C PRO A 90 4.55 -19.05 10.65
N ARG A 91 4.77 -18.06 9.78
CA ARG A 91 5.55 -16.86 10.10
C ARG A 91 4.95 -16.19 11.33
N GLY A 92 5.71 -16.16 12.42
CA GLY A 92 5.25 -15.59 13.69
C GLY A 92 5.05 -14.07 13.57
N PHE A 93 4.13 -13.49 14.35
CA PHE A 93 3.96 -12.02 14.38
C PHE A 93 5.28 -11.28 14.68
N GLY A 94 6.09 -11.82 15.60
CA GLY A 94 7.42 -11.29 15.91
C GLY A 94 8.38 -11.31 14.71
N GLU A 95 8.24 -12.27 13.78
CA GLU A 95 9.04 -12.31 12.55
C GLU A 95 8.62 -11.24 11.55
N ILE A 96 7.34 -10.88 11.50
CA ILE A 96 6.85 -9.76 10.68
C ILE A 96 7.44 -8.46 11.22
N LEU A 97 7.43 -8.27 12.54
CA LEU A 97 7.91 -7.04 13.17
C LEU A 97 9.44 -6.89 13.05
N THR A 98 10.20 -7.96 13.31
CA THR A 98 11.66 -7.96 13.12
C THR A 98 12.06 -7.88 11.65
N GLY A 99 11.30 -8.50 10.75
CA GLY A 99 11.45 -8.34 9.31
C GLY A 99 11.22 -6.91 8.86
N THR A 100 10.18 -6.26 9.40
CA THR A 100 9.84 -4.86 9.12
C THR A 100 10.96 -3.93 9.56
N SER A 101 11.45 -4.07 10.79
CA SER A 101 12.54 -3.23 11.32
C SER A 101 13.85 -3.45 10.55
N ARG A 102 14.17 -4.69 10.18
CA ARG A 102 15.35 -5.01 9.38
C ARG A 102 15.29 -4.38 7.98
N ILE A 103 14.15 -4.49 7.29
CA ILE A 103 13.97 -3.90 5.96
C ILE A 103 14.05 -2.38 6.04
N TYR A 104 13.37 -1.78 7.03
CA TYR A 104 13.41 -0.34 7.25
C TYR A 104 14.84 0.15 7.53
N ALA A 105 15.59 -0.53 8.40
CA ALA A 105 16.99 -0.18 8.69
C ALA A 105 17.88 -0.33 7.44
N THR A 106 17.68 -1.38 6.64
CA THR A 106 18.47 -1.63 5.42
C THR A 106 18.19 -0.59 4.33
N GLY A 107 16.92 -0.19 4.19
CA GLY A 107 16.45 0.78 3.20
C GLY A 107 16.29 2.21 3.72
N PHE A 108 16.80 2.52 4.92
CA PHE A 108 16.43 3.74 5.67
C PHE A 108 16.54 5.01 4.83
N LEU A 109 17.67 5.19 4.13
CA LEU A 109 17.89 6.37 3.30
C LEU A 109 16.86 6.49 2.17
N GLN A 110 16.44 5.38 1.57
CA GLN A 110 15.48 5.39 0.47
C GLN A 110 14.07 5.72 0.98
N PHE A 111 13.65 5.14 2.11
CA PHE A 111 12.39 5.47 2.76
C PHE A 111 12.37 6.89 3.31
N PHE A 112 13.50 7.38 3.83
CA PHE A 112 13.67 8.75 4.27
C PHE A 112 13.55 9.72 3.09
N SER A 113 14.22 9.45 1.95
CA SER A 113 14.09 10.26 0.73
C SER A 113 12.66 10.29 0.19
N LEU A 114 11.95 9.15 0.18
CA LEU A 114 10.53 9.09 -0.18
C LEU A 114 9.66 9.92 0.77
N THR A 115 9.95 9.86 2.06
CA THR A 115 9.21 10.60 3.08
C THR A 115 9.46 12.10 2.95
N LEU A 116 10.72 12.50 2.72
CA LEU A 116 11.09 13.89 2.48
C LEU A 116 10.34 14.48 1.28
N LEU A 117 10.15 13.69 0.21
CA LEU A 117 9.42 14.10 -0.98
C LEU A 117 7.96 14.53 -0.69
N VAL A 118 7.34 13.94 0.33
CA VAL A 118 5.95 14.25 0.73
C VAL A 118 5.88 15.31 1.83
N ILE A 119 6.85 15.31 2.76
CA ILE A 119 6.89 16.24 3.89
C ILE A 119 7.39 17.63 3.47
N LEU A 120 8.41 17.70 2.61
CA LEU A 120 9.09 18.94 2.25
C LEU A 120 8.12 20.04 1.78
N PRO A 121 7.12 19.76 0.90
CA PRO A 121 6.13 20.76 0.52
C PRO A 121 5.34 21.32 1.71
N SER A 122 4.92 20.45 2.63
CA SER A 122 4.17 20.85 3.84
C SER A 122 5.04 21.70 4.77
N VAL A 123 6.31 21.34 4.95
CA VAL A 123 7.25 22.12 5.76
C VAL A 123 7.50 23.48 5.13
N CYS A 124 7.71 23.55 3.81
CA CYS A 124 7.85 24.82 3.10
C CYS A 124 6.61 25.71 3.24
N ALA A 125 5.41 25.14 3.15
CA ALA A 125 4.17 25.88 3.36
C ALA A 125 4.05 26.44 4.79
N GLN A 126 4.35 25.63 5.81
CA GLN A 126 4.30 26.06 7.21
C GLN A 126 5.37 27.12 7.55
N LEU A 127 6.59 26.96 7.04
CA LEU A 127 7.66 27.96 7.20
C LEU A 127 7.31 29.28 6.54
N THR A 128 6.65 29.24 5.37
CA THR A 128 6.18 30.45 4.68
C THR A 128 5.12 31.16 5.51
N ALA A 129 4.18 30.42 6.10
CA ALA A 129 3.15 30.99 6.98
C ALA A 129 3.75 31.62 8.24
N MET A 130 4.73 30.95 8.87
CA MET A 130 5.46 31.48 10.03
C MET A 130 6.17 32.79 9.71
N TRP A 131 6.84 32.87 8.56
CA TRP A 131 7.57 34.07 8.16
C TRP A 131 6.64 35.27 7.93
N MET A 132 5.42 35.02 7.48
CA MET A 132 4.42 36.07 7.25
C MET A 132 3.74 36.59 8.50
N GLN A 133 3.52 35.75 9.52
CA GLN A 133 2.95 36.21 10.81
C GLN A 133 3.84 37.25 11.51
N THR A 134 5.13 37.28 11.19
CA THR A 134 6.09 38.25 11.75
C THR A 134 5.96 39.65 11.11
N GLY A 135 5.25 39.77 9.98
CA GLY A 135 4.99 41.04 9.30
C GLY A 135 3.60 41.58 9.61
N ARG A 136 3.49 42.85 10.00
CA ARG A 136 2.21 43.56 10.16
C ARG A 136 1.53 43.69 8.78
N ALA A 137 0.74 42.70 8.39
CA ALA A 137 0.08 42.67 7.09
C ALA A 137 -1.16 43.58 7.09
N SER A 138 -1.26 44.48 6.11
CA SER A 138 -2.56 45.07 5.75
C SER A 138 -3.33 44.06 4.90
N ASP A 139 -4.66 44.06 4.99
CA ASP A 139 -5.58 43.09 4.36
C ASP A 139 -5.48 42.98 2.82
N ALA A 140 -4.64 43.79 2.16
CA ALA A 140 -4.47 43.82 0.71
C ALA A 140 -2.99 43.76 0.25
N ASP A 141 -2.10 43.15 1.03
CA ASP A 141 -0.70 42.98 0.62
C ASP A 141 -0.57 41.83 -0.41
N PRO A 142 -0.07 42.07 -1.64
CA PRO A 142 0.15 41.02 -2.65
C PRO A 142 1.07 39.89 -2.15
N ARG A 143 1.89 40.14 -1.12
CA ARG A 143 2.71 39.12 -0.48
C ARG A 143 1.86 38.03 0.18
N VAL A 144 0.79 38.40 0.88
CA VAL A 144 -0.11 37.43 1.54
C VAL A 144 -0.78 36.54 0.51
N LEU A 145 -1.22 37.12 -0.62
CA LEU A 145 -1.81 36.36 -1.72
C LEU A 145 -0.82 35.41 -2.38
N ALA A 146 0.44 35.86 -2.59
CA ALA A 146 1.49 35.02 -3.16
C ALA A 146 1.84 33.82 -2.26
N ALA A 147 1.94 34.01 -0.94
CA ALA A 147 2.17 32.89 -0.04
C ALA A 147 0.98 31.97 0.15
N GLY A 148 -0.24 32.51 0.17
CA GLY A 148 -1.46 31.69 0.15
C GLY A 148 -1.47 30.79 -1.09
N GLY A 149 -1.15 31.36 -2.27
CA GLY A 149 -1.00 30.61 -3.51
C GLY A 149 0.13 29.57 -3.45
N PHE A 150 1.29 29.93 -2.89
CA PHE A 150 2.40 29.00 -2.70
C PHE A 150 2.03 27.83 -1.78
N ALA A 151 1.42 28.10 -0.62
CA ALA A 151 0.97 27.07 0.33
C ALA A 151 -0.07 26.15 -0.31
N PHE A 152 -1.00 26.71 -1.10
CA PHE A 152 -1.99 25.94 -1.85
C PHE A 152 -1.34 25.02 -2.90
N LEU A 153 -0.35 25.51 -3.65
CA LEU A 153 0.40 24.69 -4.62
C LEU A 153 1.20 23.59 -3.92
N MET A 154 1.86 23.89 -2.80
CA MET A 154 2.57 22.89 -2.00
C MET A 154 1.63 21.81 -1.45
N PHE A 155 0.41 22.19 -1.06
CA PHE A 155 -0.63 21.26 -0.64
C PHE A 155 -1.07 20.34 -1.79
N ILE A 156 -1.36 20.89 -2.97
CA ILE A 156 -1.69 20.09 -4.17
C ILE A 156 -0.55 19.13 -4.51
N PHE A 157 0.69 19.61 -4.50
CA PHE A 157 1.85 18.77 -4.78
C PHE A 157 1.99 17.64 -3.76
N SER A 158 1.81 17.91 -2.46
CA SER A 158 1.83 16.87 -1.42
C SER A 158 0.74 15.80 -1.66
N MET A 159 -0.47 16.23 -2.02
CA MET A 159 -1.56 15.29 -2.39
C MET A 159 -1.21 14.47 -3.64
N ALA A 160 -0.64 15.11 -4.68
CA ALA A 160 -0.26 14.44 -5.92
C ALA A 160 0.89 13.45 -5.73
N MET A 161 1.78 13.66 -4.75
CA MET A 161 2.89 12.75 -4.46
C MET A 161 2.51 11.58 -3.56
N TRP A 162 1.32 11.61 -2.93
CA TRP A 162 0.86 10.54 -2.05
C TRP A 162 0.78 9.17 -2.74
N PRO A 163 0.21 9.03 -3.95
CA PRO A 163 0.21 7.76 -4.69
C PRO A 163 1.63 7.23 -4.97
N VAL A 164 2.55 8.12 -5.33
CA VAL A 164 3.96 7.78 -5.60
C VAL A 164 4.64 7.27 -4.34
N TYR A 165 4.38 7.92 -3.20
CA TYR A 165 4.91 7.51 -1.90
C TYR A 165 4.44 6.11 -1.50
N VAL A 166 3.13 5.82 -1.65
CA VAL A 166 2.57 4.50 -1.35
C VAL A 166 3.19 3.41 -2.23
N ALA A 167 3.27 3.63 -3.55
CA ALA A 167 3.87 2.68 -4.48
C ALA A 167 5.37 2.49 -4.21
N GLY A 168 6.08 3.59 -3.95
CA GLY A 168 7.52 3.59 -3.69
C GLY A 168 7.87 2.77 -2.46
N ILE A 169 7.09 2.86 -1.37
CA ILE A 169 7.30 2.01 -0.19
C ILE A 169 7.22 0.54 -0.59
N GLN A 170 6.21 0.15 -1.38
CA GLN A 170 5.99 -1.25 -1.75
C GLN A 170 7.11 -1.77 -2.64
N ILE A 171 7.47 -1.04 -3.70
CA ILE A 171 8.53 -1.42 -4.65
C ILE A 171 9.87 -1.58 -3.93
N ILE A 172 10.25 -0.61 -3.09
CA ILE A 172 11.51 -0.66 -2.36
C ILE A 172 11.51 -1.82 -1.36
N THR A 173 10.39 -2.04 -0.68
CA THR A 173 10.23 -3.18 0.25
C THR A 173 10.40 -4.51 -0.48
N THR A 174 9.81 -4.68 -1.66
CA THR A 174 9.92 -5.93 -2.41
C THR A 174 11.33 -6.20 -2.89
N GLU A 175 12.04 -5.17 -3.36
CA GLU A 175 13.42 -5.30 -3.82
C GLU A 175 14.36 -5.66 -2.66
N ILE A 176 14.23 -4.97 -1.52
CA ILE A 176 15.02 -5.28 -0.32
C ILE A 176 14.68 -6.68 0.22
N ALA A 177 13.40 -7.06 0.23
CA ALA A 177 12.98 -8.40 0.66
C ALA A 177 13.51 -9.52 -0.25
N ALA A 178 13.73 -9.22 -1.53
CA ALA A 178 14.37 -10.11 -2.50
C ALA A 178 15.91 -10.10 -2.43
N GLY A 179 16.51 -9.32 -1.52
CA GLY A 179 17.96 -9.17 -1.39
C GLY A 179 18.59 -8.28 -2.45
N ARG A 180 17.79 -7.60 -3.27
CA ARG A 180 18.25 -6.66 -4.31
C ARG A 180 18.23 -5.22 -3.78
N ARG A 181 18.98 -4.35 -4.43
CA ARG A 181 18.95 -2.90 -4.18
C ARG A 181 18.59 -2.17 -5.46
N ILE A 182 17.47 -1.47 -5.44
CA ILE A 182 17.07 -0.56 -6.51
C ILE A 182 17.56 0.85 -6.18
N GLY A 183 17.99 1.62 -7.19
CA GLY A 183 18.30 3.03 -7.01
C GLY A 183 17.04 3.85 -6.73
N PHE A 184 17.13 4.90 -5.91
CA PHE A 184 15.97 5.73 -5.54
C PHE A 184 15.21 6.28 -6.76
N PHE A 185 15.92 6.79 -7.77
CA PHE A 185 15.30 7.33 -8.98
C PHE A 185 14.63 6.26 -9.84
N ALA A 186 15.19 5.04 -9.89
CA ALA A 186 14.57 3.92 -10.59
C ALA A 186 13.26 3.52 -9.88
N ALA A 187 13.28 3.40 -8.55
CA ALA A 187 12.08 3.14 -7.76
C ALA A 187 11.02 4.23 -7.92
N LEU A 188 11.43 5.50 -8.00
CA LEU A 188 10.51 6.62 -8.22
C LEU A 188 9.88 6.57 -9.62
N ASN A 189 10.67 6.30 -10.66
CA ASN A 189 10.18 6.17 -12.03
C ASN A 189 9.17 5.02 -12.15
N ASP A 190 9.44 3.89 -11.51
CA ASP A 190 8.51 2.77 -11.48
C ASP A 190 7.25 3.11 -10.67
N ALA A 191 7.38 3.79 -9.53
CA ALA A 191 6.25 4.23 -8.72
C ALA A 191 5.31 5.18 -9.47
N VAL A 192 5.84 6.10 -10.28
CA VAL A 192 5.04 7.02 -11.09
C VAL A 192 4.19 6.28 -12.13
N ARG A 193 4.62 5.12 -12.64
CA ARG A 193 3.80 4.31 -13.56
C ARG A 193 2.51 3.80 -12.92
N PHE A 194 2.51 3.58 -11.61
CA PHE A 194 1.32 3.16 -10.85
C PHE A 194 0.44 4.32 -10.39
N TRP A 195 0.86 5.57 -10.64
CA TRP A 195 0.18 6.77 -10.17
C TRP A 195 -1.33 6.81 -10.45
N PRO A 196 -1.83 6.64 -11.71
CA PRO A 196 -3.26 6.81 -11.98
C PRO A 196 -4.13 5.78 -11.24
N ARG A 197 -3.61 4.56 -11.04
CA ARG A 197 -4.34 3.47 -10.38
C ARG A 197 -4.44 3.71 -8.89
N ILE A 198 -3.32 4.06 -8.26
CA ILE A 198 -3.28 4.36 -6.83
C ILE A 198 -4.04 5.66 -6.56
N ALA A 199 -3.97 6.66 -7.43
CA ALA A 199 -4.77 7.89 -7.33
C ALA A 199 -6.27 7.60 -7.37
N ALA A 200 -6.74 6.76 -8.30
CA ALA A 200 -8.14 6.33 -8.35
C ALA A 200 -8.55 5.60 -7.06
N LEU A 201 -7.69 4.73 -6.53
CA LEU A 201 -7.92 4.06 -5.25
C LEU A 201 -7.97 5.09 -4.11
N CYS A 202 -7.07 6.07 -4.06
CA CYS A 202 -7.07 7.14 -3.07
C CYS A 202 -8.37 7.96 -3.13
N ILE A 203 -8.84 8.36 -4.31
CA ILE A 203 -10.12 9.08 -4.47
C ILE A 203 -11.28 8.25 -3.93
N PHE A 204 -11.35 6.96 -4.29
CA PHE A 204 -12.38 6.06 -3.78
C PHE A 204 -12.33 5.95 -2.25
N VAL A 205 -11.14 5.79 -1.69
CA VAL A 205 -10.91 5.74 -0.25
C VAL A 205 -11.38 7.04 0.41
N TYR A 206 -10.93 8.20 -0.06
CA TYR A 206 -11.35 9.48 0.49
C TYR A 206 -12.87 9.68 0.43
N GLY A 207 -13.52 9.23 -0.64
CA GLY A 207 -14.99 9.26 -0.75
C GLY A 207 -15.67 8.43 0.35
N VAL A 208 -15.19 7.23 0.64
CA VAL A 208 -15.75 6.39 1.72
C VAL A 208 -15.47 7.00 3.10
N PHE A 209 -14.25 7.51 3.34
CA PHE A 209 -13.93 8.17 4.62
C PHE A 209 -14.75 9.44 4.82
N PHE A 210 -15.01 10.22 3.77
CA PHE A 210 -15.92 11.36 3.81
C PHE A 210 -17.33 10.95 4.24
N LEU A 211 -17.88 9.88 3.66
CA LEU A 211 -19.19 9.35 4.07
C LEU A 211 -19.20 8.89 5.54
N LEU A 212 -18.12 8.28 6.03
CA LEU A 212 -18.00 7.89 7.45
C LEU A 212 -17.94 9.11 8.39
N ILE A 213 -17.29 10.20 7.97
CA ILE A 213 -17.26 11.45 8.72
C ILE A 213 -18.66 12.09 8.75
N VAL A 214 -19.35 12.15 7.61
CA VAL A 214 -20.73 12.63 7.52
C VAL A 214 -21.64 11.81 8.43
N PHE A 215 -21.47 10.49 8.48
CA PHE A 215 -22.20 9.62 9.40
C PHE A 215 -21.95 9.97 10.87
N ALA A 216 -20.71 10.28 11.25
CA ALA A 216 -20.38 10.78 12.59
C ALA A 216 -21.12 12.07 12.93
N PHE A 217 -21.14 13.02 11.99
CA PHE A 217 -21.87 14.29 12.14
C PHE A 217 -23.37 14.09 12.27
N LEU A 218 -23.95 13.12 11.54
CA LEU A 218 -25.37 12.78 11.68
C LEU A 218 -25.68 12.21 13.08
N ILE A 219 -24.79 11.39 13.64
CA ILE A 219 -24.93 10.91 15.03
C ILE A 219 -24.85 12.09 16.01
N ALA A 220 -23.89 12.99 15.83
CA ALA A 220 -23.77 14.18 16.67
C ALA A 220 -25.01 15.10 16.57
N ALA A 221 -25.53 15.32 15.36
CA ALA A 221 -26.74 16.09 15.12
C ALA A 221 -27.98 15.42 15.76
N MET A 222 -28.06 14.09 15.78
CA MET A 222 -29.11 13.35 16.47
C MET A 222 -29.09 13.62 17.98
N ILE A 223 -27.90 13.67 18.60
CA ILE A 223 -27.73 13.98 20.03
C ILE A 223 -28.16 15.41 20.34
N VAL A 224 -27.79 16.37 19.48
CA VAL A 224 -28.11 17.80 19.67
C VAL A 224 -29.60 18.09 19.39
N GLY A 225 -30.19 17.41 18.40
CA GLY A 225 -31.52 17.71 17.87
C GLY A 225 -32.70 17.01 18.57
N GLY A 226 -32.48 16.04 19.46
CA GLY A 226 -33.59 15.24 19.98
C GLY A 226 -33.34 14.53 21.32
N ALA A 227 -33.93 15.12 22.37
CA ALA A 227 -34.29 14.59 23.69
C ALA A 227 -33.26 13.73 24.45
N SER A 228 -32.97 14.15 25.68
CA SER A 228 -32.17 13.52 26.75
C SER A 228 -32.73 12.17 27.23
N SER A 229 -33.28 11.35 26.32
CA SER A 229 -33.67 9.98 26.58
C SER A 229 -32.44 9.07 26.57
N VAL A 230 -32.38 8.18 27.57
CA VAL A 230 -31.34 7.15 27.66
C VAL A 230 -31.29 6.30 26.39
N PHE A 231 -32.44 6.10 25.73
CA PHE A 231 -32.52 5.35 24.48
C PHE A 231 -31.72 6.01 23.34
N VAL A 232 -31.84 7.33 23.13
CA VAL A 232 -31.08 8.06 22.10
C VAL A 232 -29.58 7.98 22.40
N ILE A 233 -29.18 8.07 23.67
CA ILE A 233 -27.77 7.95 24.08
C ILE A 233 -27.24 6.54 23.78
N LEU A 234 -27.98 5.49 24.15
CA LEU A 234 -27.58 4.10 23.86
C LEU A 234 -27.53 3.81 22.36
N LEU A 235 -28.48 4.33 21.60
CA LEU A 235 -28.49 4.21 20.14
C LEU A 235 -27.28 4.93 19.52
N ALA A 236 -26.99 6.16 19.95
CA ALA A 236 -25.82 6.90 19.48
C ALA A 236 -24.51 6.16 19.80
N LEU A 237 -24.38 5.59 21.00
CA LEU A 237 -23.22 4.80 21.40
C LEU A 237 -23.07 3.53 20.54
N ALA A 238 -24.18 2.84 20.25
CA ALA A 238 -24.19 1.69 19.35
C ALA A 238 -23.78 2.07 17.92
N LEU A 239 -24.31 3.17 17.39
CA LEU A 239 -23.97 3.68 16.06
C LEU A 239 -22.49 4.12 15.98
N LEU A 240 -21.96 4.76 17.02
CA LEU A 240 -20.53 5.08 17.13
C LEU A 240 -19.68 3.82 17.16
N GLY A 241 -20.10 2.78 17.91
CA GLY A 241 -19.42 1.49 17.91
C GLY A 241 -19.37 0.85 16.52
N VAL A 242 -20.48 0.88 15.80
CA VAL A 242 -20.56 0.41 14.40
C VAL A 242 -19.67 1.26 13.49
N GLN A 243 -19.67 2.58 13.64
CA GLN A 243 -18.83 3.49 12.86
C GLN A 243 -17.33 3.18 13.04
N VAL A 244 -16.87 3.06 14.29
CA VAL A 244 -15.46 2.72 14.60
C VAL A 244 -15.09 1.36 14.03
N TRP A 245 -15.99 0.38 14.16
CA TRP A 245 -15.79 -0.94 13.57
C TRP A 245 -15.69 -0.90 12.05
N MET A 246 -16.59 -0.18 11.36
CA MET A 246 -16.57 0.00 9.91
C MET A 246 -15.28 0.69 9.45
N PHE A 247 -14.85 1.74 10.16
CA PHE A 247 -13.62 2.47 9.90
C PHE A 247 -12.40 1.54 9.96
N GLY A 248 -12.24 0.80 11.06
CA GLY A 248 -11.12 -0.13 11.22
C GLY A 248 -11.13 -1.24 10.17
N ARG A 249 -12.30 -1.83 9.90
CA ARG A 249 -12.47 -2.89 8.90
C ARG A 249 -12.14 -2.42 7.50
N PHE A 250 -12.59 -1.21 7.13
CA PHE A 250 -12.33 -0.61 5.83
C PHE A 250 -10.88 -0.23 5.67
N PHE A 251 -10.27 0.41 6.68
CA PHE A 251 -8.86 0.79 6.68
C PHE A 251 -7.94 -0.40 6.36
N VAL A 252 -8.14 -1.55 7.03
CA VAL A 252 -7.35 -2.76 6.76
C VAL A 252 -7.56 -3.28 5.34
N ASN A 253 -8.80 -3.26 4.83
CA ASN A 253 -9.07 -3.66 3.44
C ASN A 253 -8.34 -2.76 2.44
N VAL A 254 -8.35 -1.45 2.67
CA VAL A 254 -7.64 -0.47 1.83
C VAL A 254 -6.14 -0.76 1.77
N LEU A 255 -5.52 -1.06 2.92
CA LEU A 255 -4.10 -1.40 2.96
C LEU A 255 -3.78 -2.66 2.16
N PHE A 256 -4.69 -3.66 2.14
CA PHE A 256 -4.57 -4.81 1.25
C PHE A 256 -4.78 -4.45 -0.23
N TRP A 257 -5.78 -3.63 -0.57
CA TRP A 257 -6.01 -3.18 -1.95
C TRP A 257 -4.79 -2.48 -2.55
N GLN A 258 -4.12 -1.66 -1.74
CA GLN A 258 -2.86 -1.03 -2.13
C GLN A 258 -1.79 -2.06 -2.48
N GLN A 259 -1.69 -3.17 -1.73
CA GLN A 259 -0.72 -4.23 -2.05
C GLN A 259 -1.03 -4.91 -3.39
N PHE A 260 -2.30 -5.26 -3.63
CA PHE A 260 -2.71 -5.90 -4.88
C PHE A 260 -2.52 -5.00 -6.11
N ALA A 261 -2.83 -3.71 -5.99
CA ALA A 261 -2.69 -2.75 -7.08
C ALA A 261 -1.24 -2.60 -7.58
N VAL A 262 -0.26 -2.71 -6.68
CA VAL A 262 1.15 -2.49 -6.99
C VAL A 262 1.92 -3.79 -7.18
N LEU A 263 1.72 -4.79 -6.32
CA LEU A 263 2.48 -6.04 -6.35
C LEU A 263 2.00 -7.02 -7.42
N GLU A 264 0.70 -7.08 -7.68
CA GLU A 264 0.13 -7.94 -8.73
C GLU A 264 -0.19 -7.18 -10.02
N ASN A 265 0.12 -5.87 -10.06
CA ASN A 265 -0.22 -5.00 -11.18
C ASN A 265 -1.73 -5.06 -11.53
N ALA A 266 -2.58 -5.37 -10.54
CA ALA A 266 -4.00 -5.61 -10.73
C ALA A 266 -4.78 -4.30 -10.97
N GLY A 267 -5.89 -4.39 -11.71
CA GLY A 267 -6.84 -3.28 -11.85
C GLY A 267 -7.54 -2.95 -10.51
N VAL A 268 -8.21 -1.79 -10.44
CA VAL A 268 -8.94 -1.38 -9.22
C VAL A 268 -10.03 -2.40 -8.84
N ILE A 269 -10.75 -2.93 -9.82
CA ILE A 269 -11.82 -3.92 -9.59
C ILE A 269 -11.23 -5.28 -9.21
N ASP A 270 -10.11 -5.66 -9.83
CA ASP A 270 -9.46 -6.95 -9.54
C ASP A 270 -8.81 -6.96 -8.16
N SER A 271 -8.20 -5.85 -7.73
CA SER A 271 -7.66 -5.71 -6.38
C SER A 271 -8.75 -5.79 -5.29
N LEU A 272 -9.95 -5.26 -5.57
CA LEU A 272 -11.13 -5.41 -4.72
C LEU A 272 -11.61 -6.87 -4.65
N ARG A 273 -11.60 -7.58 -5.78
CA ARG A 273 -12.02 -8.98 -5.84
C ARG A 273 -11.02 -9.89 -5.12
N GLU A 274 -9.74 -9.78 -5.44
CA GLU A 274 -8.71 -10.68 -4.92
C GLU A 274 -8.45 -10.48 -3.43
N SER A 275 -8.52 -9.24 -2.94
CA SER A 275 -8.49 -8.97 -1.49
C SER A 275 -9.65 -9.61 -0.73
N ARG A 276 -10.83 -9.73 -1.34
CA ARG A 276 -11.97 -10.44 -0.74
C ARG A 276 -11.72 -11.94 -0.68
N HIS A 277 -11.05 -12.50 -1.67
CA HIS A 277 -10.59 -13.89 -1.63
C HIS A 277 -9.50 -14.08 -0.56
N LEU A 278 -8.56 -13.15 -0.42
CA LEU A 278 -7.53 -13.18 0.63
C LEU A 278 -8.14 -13.08 2.04
N ALA A 279 -9.14 -12.21 2.19
CA ALA A 279 -9.91 -12.02 3.42
C ALA A 279 -10.66 -13.28 3.86
N ARG A 280 -11.03 -14.14 2.91
CA ARG A 280 -11.77 -15.38 3.13
C ARG A 280 -10.87 -16.62 3.18
N SER A 281 -9.64 -16.53 2.67
CA SER A 281 -8.66 -17.63 2.78
C SER A 281 -8.18 -17.81 4.21
N GLY A 282 -7.85 -19.06 4.56
CA GLY A 282 -7.45 -19.43 5.92
C GLY A 282 -8.62 -19.69 6.87
N SER A 283 -9.76 -20.20 6.37
CA SER A 283 -10.86 -20.70 7.20
C SER A 283 -10.39 -21.79 8.17
N GLU A 284 -9.41 -22.58 7.74
CA GLU A 284 -8.75 -23.67 8.46
C GLU A 284 -7.84 -23.17 9.61
N LEU A 285 -7.43 -21.90 9.58
CA LEU A 285 -6.55 -21.30 10.58
C LEU A 285 -7.35 -20.72 11.75
N SER A 286 -6.75 -20.76 12.95
CA SER A 286 -7.28 -20.08 14.13
C SER A 286 -7.53 -18.60 13.84
N TRP A 287 -8.59 -18.02 14.42
CA TRP A 287 -9.07 -16.69 14.01
C TRP A 287 -7.99 -15.60 14.07
N PHE A 288 -7.11 -15.63 15.08
CA PHE A 288 -5.98 -14.70 15.23
C PHE A 288 -4.88 -14.84 14.18
N GLN A 289 -4.73 -16.02 13.57
CA GLN A 289 -3.71 -16.28 12.55
C GLN A 289 -4.18 -15.86 11.15
N ARG A 290 -5.46 -15.53 10.98
CA ARG A 290 -6.00 -15.09 9.70
C ARG A 290 -5.33 -13.79 9.25
N PRO A 291 -5.02 -13.64 7.94
CA PRO A 291 -4.34 -12.46 7.40
C PRO A 291 -5.01 -11.14 7.79
N LEU A 292 -6.35 -11.10 7.82
CA LEU A 292 -7.12 -9.93 8.23
C LEU A 292 -6.85 -9.51 9.67
N TRP A 293 -6.86 -10.45 10.62
CA TRP A 293 -6.68 -10.15 12.04
C TRP A 293 -5.26 -9.72 12.36
N ARG A 294 -4.26 -10.31 11.68
CA ARG A 294 -2.88 -9.82 11.71
C ARG A 294 -2.77 -8.39 11.19
N GLY A 295 -3.46 -8.06 10.09
CA GLY A 295 -3.54 -6.71 9.55
C GLY A 295 -4.21 -5.72 10.50
N VAL A 296 -5.33 -6.11 11.13
CA VAL A 296 -6.02 -5.31 12.17
C VAL A 296 -5.10 -5.02 13.34
N PHE A 297 -4.33 -6.00 13.80
CA PHE A 297 -3.41 -5.81 14.92
C PHE A 297 -2.27 -4.83 14.57
N ILE A 298 -1.65 -4.96 13.38
CA ILE A 298 -0.62 -4.02 12.91
C ILE A 298 -1.18 -2.60 12.78
N ALA A 299 -2.36 -2.46 12.18
CA ALA A 299 -3.05 -1.19 12.05
C ALA A 299 -3.39 -0.58 13.41
N SER A 300 -3.86 -1.39 14.36
CA SER A 300 -4.21 -0.94 15.71
C SER A 300 -2.98 -0.48 16.48
N LEU A 301 -1.85 -1.20 16.37
CA LEU A 301 -0.58 -0.81 16.97
C LEU A 301 -0.09 0.53 16.43
N TRP A 302 -0.18 0.72 15.10
CA TRP A 302 0.16 2.00 14.48
C TRP A 302 -0.76 3.13 14.90
N LEU A 303 -2.08 2.90 14.93
CA LEU A 303 -3.05 3.90 15.37
C LEU A 303 -2.84 4.28 16.83
N ALA A 304 -2.55 3.31 17.71
CA ALA A 304 -2.22 3.58 19.10
C ALA A 304 -0.95 4.42 19.24
N PHE A 305 0.07 4.15 18.41
CA PHE A 305 1.29 4.96 18.36
C PHE A 305 1.02 6.40 17.90
N VAL A 306 0.26 6.58 16.82
CA VAL A 306 -0.16 7.91 16.32
C VAL A 306 -1.00 8.64 17.37
N LEU A 307 -1.92 7.95 18.03
CA LEU A 307 -2.74 8.52 19.10
C LEU A 307 -1.88 8.95 20.29
N ALA A 308 -0.89 8.14 20.69
CA ALA A 308 0.04 8.51 21.75
C ALA A 308 0.84 9.76 21.40
N ILE A 309 1.31 9.88 20.15
CA ILE A 309 1.98 11.09 19.67
C ILE A 309 1.05 12.31 19.73
N ALA A 310 -0.17 12.19 19.19
CA ALA A 310 -1.15 13.27 19.18
C ALA A 310 -1.52 13.71 20.62
N LEU A 311 -1.74 12.75 21.52
CA LEU A 311 -2.03 13.02 22.93
C LEU A 311 -0.88 13.73 23.62
N VAL A 312 0.37 13.32 23.40
CA VAL A 312 1.55 13.99 24.00
C VAL A 312 1.72 15.40 23.43
N SER A 313 1.53 15.55 22.13
CA SER A 313 1.64 16.82 21.41
C SER A 313 0.61 17.85 21.90
N GLU A 314 -0.65 17.45 22.06
CA GLU A 314 -1.75 18.35 22.38
C GLU A 314 -2.19 18.26 23.84
N TRP A 315 -1.42 17.60 24.70
CA TRP A 315 -1.82 17.30 26.08
C TRP A 315 -2.19 18.57 26.86
N THR A 316 -1.36 19.60 26.77
CA THR A 316 -1.56 20.87 27.48
C THR A 316 -2.80 21.60 26.99
N THR A 317 -3.01 21.62 25.68
CA THR A 317 -4.20 22.22 25.04
C THR A 317 -5.47 21.45 25.39
N LEU A 318 -5.42 20.12 25.40
CA LEU A 318 -6.51 19.25 25.83
C LEU A 318 -6.83 19.44 27.31
N GLN A 319 -5.82 19.51 28.18
CA GLN A 319 -6.02 19.80 29.60
C GLN A 319 -6.66 21.16 29.82
N HIS A 320 -6.18 22.20 29.12
CA HIS A 320 -6.76 23.54 29.21
C HIS A 320 -8.21 23.56 28.72
N SER A 321 -8.49 22.92 27.58
CA SER A 321 -9.84 22.83 27.00
C SER A 321 -10.79 22.04 27.90
N LEU A 322 -10.32 20.93 28.50
CA LEU A 322 -11.11 20.15 29.47
C LEU A 322 -11.37 20.94 30.74
N ASN A 323 -10.39 21.70 31.23
CA ASN A 323 -10.56 22.54 32.41
C ASN A 323 -11.56 23.67 32.15
N GLU A 324 -11.49 24.34 31.00
CA GLU A 324 -12.46 25.35 30.57
C GLU A 324 -13.87 24.76 30.37
N LEU A 325 -13.97 23.55 29.82
CA LEU A 325 -15.25 22.81 29.67
C LEU A 325 -15.88 22.44 31.02
N MET A 326 -15.06 22.06 32.00
CA MET A 326 -15.53 21.68 33.34
C MET A 326 -15.88 22.89 34.21
N THR A 327 -15.31 24.07 33.91
CA THR A 327 -15.47 25.28 34.72
C THR A 327 -16.49 26.27 34.15
N THR A 328 -16.68 26.29 32.82
CA THR A 328 -17.56 27.25 32.16
C THR A 328 -18.95 26.65 31.94
N GLN A 329 -19.96 27.22 32.59
CA GLN A 329 -21.36 26.75 32.49
C GLN A 329 -22.09 27.30 31.25
N ASP A 330 -21.57 28.36 30.63
CA ASP A 330 -22.21 29.03 29.49
C ASP A 330 -21.50 28.67 28.16
N PRO A 331 -22.21 28.07 27.19
CA PRO A 331 -21.62 27.58 25.94
C PRO A 331 -21.08 28.69 25.01
N GLN A 332 -21.61 29.91 25.09
CA GLN A 332 -21.15 31.02 24.24
C GLN A 332 -19.79 31.57 24.70
N THR A 333 -19.61 31.71 26.01
CA THR A 333 -18.32 32.12 26.59
C THR A 333 -17.26 31.03 26.42
N LEU A 334 -17.64 29.76 26.41
CA LEU A 334 -16.74 28.65 26.09
C LEU A 334 -16.24 28.73 24.64
N LEU A 335 -17.13 28.93 23.67
CA LEU A 335 -16.74 29.08 22.25
C LEU A 335 -15.81 30.27 22.03
N GLN A 336 -16.10 31.39 22.70
CA GLN A 336 -15.26 32.58 22.60
C GLN A 336 -13.86 32.34 23.18
N LYS A 337 -13.76 31.73 24.37
CA LYS A 337 -12.47 31.36 24.97
C LYS A 337 -11.68 30.34 24.17
N LEU A 338 -12.33 29.34 23.59
CA LEU A 338 -11.66 28.37 22.69
C LEU A 338 -11.14 29.06 21.42
N THR A 339 -11.89 30.02 20.89
CA THR A 339 -11.48 30.80 19.71
C THR A 339 -10.27 31.69 20.02
N GLU A 340 -10.29 32.38 21.16
CA GLU A 340 -9.18 33.21 21.64
C GLU A 340 -7.93 32.36 21.94
N ALA A 341 -8.11 31.18 22.54
CA ALA A 341 -7.03 30.23 22.80
C ALA A 341 -6.42 29.64 21.50
N GLN A 342 -7.23 29.42 20.46
CA GLN A 342 -6.75 29.01 19.14
C GLN A 342 -6.00 30.14 18.42
N GLN A 343 -6.45 31.39 18.53
CA GLN A 343 -5.75 32.54 17.93
C GLN A 343 -4.45 32.88 18.63
N ALA A 344 -4.35 32.64 19.94
CA ALA A 344 -3.12 32.79 20.70
C ALA A 344 -2.12 31.62 20.50
N HIS A 345 -2.53 30.56 19.81
CA HIS A 345 -1.68 29.40 19.54
C HIS A 345 -0.66 29.75 18.45
N GLY A 346 0.53 30.16 18.88
CA GLY A 346 1.70 30.31 18.01
C GLY A 346 2.19 28.96 17.47
N PHE A 347 3.27 29.01 16.68
CA PHE A 347 3.90 27.79 16.17
C PHE A 347 4.43 26.91 17.31
N ASP A 348 3.87 25.72 17.47
CA ASP A 348 4.33 24.74 18.45
C ASP A 348 5.41 23.81 17.85
N VAL A 349 6.63 23.97 18.37
CA VAL A 349 7.81 23.21 17.92
C VAL A 349 7.69 21.73 18.29
N LEU A 350 7.04 21.40 19.41
CA LEU A 350 6.92 20.02 19.88
C LEU A 350 5.98 19.23 18.98
N SER A 351 4.78 19.75 18.70
CA SER A 351 3.84 19.13 17.76
C SER A 351 4.44 19.00 16.37
N PHE A 352 5.15 20.01 15.90
CA PHE A 352 5.85 19.97 14.62
C PHE A 352 6.91 18.86 14.58
N ALA A 353 7.77 18.77 15.58
CA ALA A 353 8.84 17.77 15.66
C ALA A 353 8.26 16.35 15.76
N LEU A 354 7.24 16.15 16.60
CA LEU A 354 6.55 14.87 16.74
C LEU A 354 5.82 14.46 15.46
N GLY A 355 5.23 15.41 14.74
CA GLY A 355 4.62 15.20 13.43
C GLY A 355 5.65 14.73 12.39
N ILE A 356 6.86 15.30 12.38
CA ILE A 356 7.95 14.84 11.51
C ILE A 356 8.35 13.40 11.87
N VAL A 357 8.53 13.11 13.17
CA VAL A 357 8.89 11.75 13.63
C VAL A 357 7.83 10.73 13.21
N GLN A 358 6.55 11.05 13.38
CA GLN A 358 5.44 10.20 12.94
C GLN A 358 5.55 9.89 11.44
N LYS A 359 5.82 10.90 10.61
CA LYS A 359 5.92 10.73 9.15
C LYS A 359 7.15 9.93 8.73
N ILE A 360 8.29 10.11 9.41
CA ILE A 360 9.51 9.32 9.18
C ILE A 360 9.26 7.83 9.48
N LEU A 361 8.46 7.52 10.51
CA LEU A 361 8.14 6.15 10.90
C LEU A 361 6.99 5.53 10.09
N GLN A 362 6.22 6.34 9.35
CA GLN A 362 5.07 5.88 8.56
C GLN A 362 5.37 4.74 7.57
N PRO A 363 6.56 4.65 6.91
CA PRO A 363 6.90 3.53 6.05
C PRO A 363 6.87 2.16 6.73
N LEU A 364 7.03 2.09 8.06
CA LEU A 364 6.99 0.84 8.81
C LEU A 364 5.68 0.08 8.61
N VAL A 365 4.55 0.79 8.55
CA VAL A 365 3.24 0.18 8.31
C VAL A 365 3.17 -0.43 6.91
N GLY A 366 3.62 0.32 5.90
CA GLY A 366 3.63 -0.16 4.52
C GLY A 366 4.48 -1.42 4.36
N ILE A 367 5.68 -1.42 4.95
CA ILE A 367 6.58 -2.59 4.94
C ILE A 367 5.92 -3.79 5.62
N ALA A 368 5.31 -3.59 6.80
CA ALA A 368 4.66 -4.66 7.55
C ALA A 368 3.52 -5.30 6.76
N PHE A 369 2.73 -4.50 6.03
CA PHE A 369 1.65 -5.01 5.16
C PHE A 369 2.17 -5.75 3.93
N VAL A 370 3.29 -5.33 3.33
CA VAL A 370 3.95 -6.07 2.25
C VAL A 370 4.43 -7.44 2.74
N LEU A 371 5.04 -7.51 3.92
CA LEU A 371 5.49 -8.77 4.51
C LEU A 371 4.31 -9.68 4.88
N LEU A 372 3.24 -9.11 5.42
CA LEU A 372 2.00 -9.83 5.70
C LEU A 372 1.40 -10.41 4.42
N TYR A 373 1.39 -9.63 3.34
CA TYR A 373 0.94 -10.05 2.03
C TYR A 373 1.75 -11.25 1.51
N PHE A 374 3.08 -11.17 1.54
CA PHE A 374 3.94 -12.30 1.15
C PHE A 374 3.74 -13.55 2.02
N GLY A 375 3.49 -13.37 3.32
CA GLY A 375 3.14 -14.48 4.21
C GLY A 375 1.85 -15.16 3.78
N SER A 376 0.79 -14.38 3.53
CA SER A 376 -0.53 -14.90 3.16
C SER A 376 -0.58 -15.60 1.79
N ARG A 377 0.29 -15.24 0.85
CA ARG A 377 0.39 -15.86 -0.47
C ARG A 377 1.16 -17.19 -0.47
N LYS A 378 2.07 -17.40 0.47
CA LYS A 378 2.84 -18.65 0.61
C LYS A 378 2.09 -19.75 1.36
N GLU A 379 1.02 -19.38 2.07
CA GLU A 379 0.11 -20.29 2.78
C GLU A 379 -1.02 -20.84 1.86
N ARG A 380 -1.14 -20.32 0.63
CA ARG A 380 -1.90 -20.92 -0.48
C ARG A 380 -0.95 -21.73 -1.33
#